data_AF-A0AAV4M7P3-F1
#
_entry.id   AF-A0AAV4M7P3-F1
#
_cell.length_a   1.000
_cell.length_b   1.000
_cell.length_c   1.000
_cell.angle_alpha   90.00
_cell.angle_beta   90.00
_cell.angle_gamma   90.00
#
_symmetry.space_group_name_H-M   'P 1'
#
loop_
_entity.id
_entity.type
_entity.pdbx_description
1 polymer ?
#
loop_
_entity_poly.entity_id
_entity_poly.type
_entity_poly.pdbx_seq_one_letter_code
_entity_poly.pdbx_strand_id
1 'polypeptide(L)'
;MSDLEKEKTTKKISSGKRTKHQSSKPLFPLDEIYTMLKKKTKRGKIAPQVPLYLGSVYEYITAEILEKAGNHAIRRKSNVIEAIDIIATVTTDPELNEAIGKAITETNQS
;
A
#
# COMPACT_ATOMS: atom_id res chain seq x y z
N MET A 1 -0.98 2.54 68.96
CA MET A 1 -2.17 2.90 68.16
C MET A 1 -1.82 4.14 67.35
N SER A 2 -1.44 4.12 66.08
CA SER A 2 -0.99 3.12 65.12
C SER A 2 -0.76 3.95 63.86
N ASP A 3 0.45 3.82 63.33
CA ASP A 3 0.93 4.15 61.99
C ASP A 3 -0.12 4.58 60.96
N LEU A 4 0.03 5.80 60.42
CA LEU A 4 -0.61 6.20 59.17
C LEU A 4 0.42 6.93 58.29
N GLU A 5 1.45 6.20 57.85
CA GLU A 5 2.17 6.56 56.63
C GLU A 5 1.17 6.51 55.46
N LYS A 6 0.87 7.67 54.87
CA LYS A 6 0.18 7.74 53.59
C LYS A 6 1.14 7.27 52.49
N GLU A 7 1.06 5.99 52.17
CA GLU A 7 1.61 5.40 50.96
C GLU A 7 1.07 6.16 49.74
N LYS A 8 1.94 6.95 49.09
CA LYS A 8 1.70 7.45 47.73
C LYS A 8 1.84 6.26 46.78
N THR A 9 0.79 5.47 46.63
CA THR A 9 0.72 4.51 45.52
C THR A 9 0.55 5.30 44.22
N THR A 10 1.67 5.59 43.56
CA THR A 10 1.71 6.02 42.15
C THR A 10 1.18 4.86 41.31
N LYS A 11 -0.14 4.83 41.12
CA LYS A 11 -0.82 3.87 40.25
C LYS A 11 -0.38 4.18 38.81
N LYS A 12 0.63 3.47 38.33
CA LYS A 12 1.08 3.49 36.93
C LYS A 12 -0.10 3.04 36.08
N ILE A 13 -0.78 3.99 35.44
CA ILE A 13 -1.84 3.70 34.47
C ILE A 13 -1.16 2.95 33.33
N SER A 14 -1.32 1.62 33.30
CA SER A 14 -0.97 0.83 32.15
C SER A 14 -1.82 1.34 30.99
N SER A 15 -1.15 1.99 30.04
CA SER A 15 -1.77 2.44 28.80
C SER A 15 -2.48 1.24 28.17
N GLY A 16 -3.81 1.22 28.25
CA GLY A 16 -4.64 0.19 27.65
C GLY A 16 -4.18 -0.06 26.22
N LYS A 17 -4.14 -1.34 25.83
CA LYS A 17 -3.89 -1.78 24.45
C LYS A 17 -4.83 -0.99 23.56
N ARG A 18 -4.34 0.09 22.93
CA ARG A 18 -5.08 0.80 21.90
C ARG A 18 -5.36 -0.26 20.84
N THR A 19 -6.64 -0.52 20.59
CA THR A 19 -7.05 -1.18 19.35
C THR A 19 -6.31 -0.46 18.24
N LYS A 20 -5.48 -1.19 17.50
CA LYS A 20 -4.69 -0.65 16.39
C LYS A 20 -5.72 -0.19 15.36
N HIS A 21 -6.22 1.03 15.48
CA HIS A 21 -6.86 1.70 14.36
C HIS A 21 -5.81 1.65 13.26
N GLN A 22 -6.16 0.99 12.16
CA GLN A 22 -5.29 0.85 11.01
C GLN A 22 -4.85 2.28 10.66
N SER A 23 -3.56 2.56 10.89
CA SER A 23 -3.03 3.90 10.66
C SER A 23 -3.35 4.27 9.22
N SER A 24 -3.71 5.53 8.96
CA SER A 24 -4.00 6.11 7.63
C SER A 24 -2.81 6.12 6.67
N LYS A 25 -1.88 5.19 6.84
CA LYS A 25 -0.68 5.01 6.05
C LYS A 25 -1.02 4.02 4.92
N PRO A 26 -0.47 4.23 3.72
CA PRO A 26 -0.53 3.26 2.65
C PRO A 26 -0.10 1.86 3.12
N LEU A 27 -0.76 0.83 2.58
CA LEU A 27 -0.40 -0.58 2.72
C LEU A 27 0.94 -0.90 2.05
N PHE A 28 1.33 -0.12 1.04
CA PHE A 28 2.62 -0.27 0.36
C PHE A 28 3.81 0.00 1.30
N PRO A 29 4.91 -0.78 1.20
CA PRO A 29 6.03 -0.70 2.12
C PRO A 29 6.86 0.57 1.91
N LEU A 30 6.55 1.62 2.68
CA LEU A 30 7.19 2.94 2.57
C LEU A 30 8.71 2.91 2.83
N ASP A 31 9.16 2.11 3.78
CA ASP A 31 10.58 2.00 4.16
C ASP A 31 11.42 1.36 3.05
N GLU A 32 10.83 0.37 2.36
CA GLU A 32 11.46 -0.28 1.21
C GLU A 32 11.57 0.69 0.04
N ILE A 33 10.48 1.41 -0.28
CA ILE A 33 10.48 2.47 -1.30
C ILE A 33 11.56 3.50 -0.99
N TYR A 34 11.65 3.99 0.25
CA TYR A 34 12.67 4.95 0.66
C TYR A 34 14.09 4.41 0.50
N THR A 35 14.32 3.14 0.85
CA THR A 35 15.61 2.46 0.69
C THR A 35 16.01 2.31 -0.77
N MET A 36 15.06 1.95 -1.64
CA MET A 36 15.27 1.87 -3.09
C MET A 36 15.64 3.23 -3.67
N LEU A 37 14.93 4.29 -3.26
CA LEU A 37 15.22 5.66 -3.68
C LEU A 37 16.63 6.07 -3.25
N LYS A 38 17.03 5.80 -2.00
CA LYS A 38 18.40 6.09 -1.52
C LYS A 38 19.48 5.40 -2.35
N LYS A 39 19.26 4.14 -2.75
CA LYS A 39 20.21 3.39 -3.59
C LYS A 39 20.34 4.00 -4.99
N LYS A 40 19.25 4.51 -5.56
CA LYS A 40 19.23 5.10 -6.92
C LYS A 40 19.70 6.55 -6.95
N THR A 41 19.49 7.33 -5.87
CA THR A 41 19.90 8.73 -5.80
C THR A 41 21.39 8.84 -5.44
N LYS A 42 22.23 9.12 -6.44
CA LYS A 42 23.70 9.21 -6.28
C LYS A 42 24.16 10.48 -5.54
N ARG A 43 23.41 11.58 -5.64
CA ARG A 43 23.66 12.86 -4.94
C ARG A 43 22.32 13.55 -4.65
N GLY A 44 22.00 13.80 -3.39
CA GLY A 44 20.79 14.50 -2.96
C GLY A 44 20.13 13.90 -1.71
N LYS A 45 19.48 14.73 -0.88
CA LYS A 45 18.65 14.28 0.24
C LYS A 45 17.24 13.98 -0.26
N ILE A 46 16.70 12.82 0.12
CA ILE A 46 15.29 12.46 -0.17
C ILE A 46 14.44 13.00 0.97
N ALA A 47 13.47 13.85 0.65
CA ALA A 47 12.55 14.39 1.64
C ALA A 47 11.66 13.25 2.22
N PRO A 48 11.34 13.28 3.53
CA PRO A 48 10.55 12.22 4.17
C PRO A 48 9.18 11.97 3.54
N GLN A 49 8.61 12.97 2.86
CA GLN A 49 7.29 12.91 2.23
C GLN A 49 7.28 12.18 0.88
N VAL A 50 8.44 12.05 0.22
CA VAL A 50 8.56 11.39 -1.09
C VAL A 50 8.08 9.93 -1.07
N PRO A 51 8.54 9.05 -0.16
CA PRO A 51 8.05 7.67 -0.12
C PRO A 51 6.56 7.59 0.20
N LEU A 52 6.03 8.51 1.00
CA LEU A 52 4.60 8.57 1.31
C LEU A 52 3.79 8.88 0.06
N TYR A 53 4.15 9.94 -0.68
CA TYR A 53 3.49 10.28 -1.94
C TYR A 53 3.54 9.13 -2.95
N LEU A 54 4.73 8.54 -3.12
CA LEU A 54 4.92 7.47 -4.09
C LEU A 54 4.13 6.21 -3.71
N GLY A 55 4.18 5.82 -2.43
CA GLY A 55 3.40 4.69 -1.91
C GLY A 55 1.90 4.90 -2.08
N SER A 56 1.38 6.10 -1.79
CA SER A 56 -0.03 6.42 -1.99
C SER A 56 -0.46 6.32 -3.46
N VAL A 57 0.36 6.81 -4.40
CA VAL A 57 0.05 6.71 -5.83
C VAL A 57 0.08 5.26 -6.29
N TYR A 58 1.07 4.47 -5.86
CA TYR A 58 1.14 3.04 -6.19
C TYR A 58 -0.05 2.25 -5.65
N GLU A 59 -0.48 2.54 -4.43
CA GLU A 59 -1.66 1.90 -3.85
C GLU A 59 -2.93 2.25 -4.60
N TYR A 60 -3.11 3.54 -4.92
CA TYR A 60 -4.27 4.01 -5.68
C TYR A 60 -4.37 3.29 -7.04
N ILE A 61 -3.29 3.29 -7.82
CA ILE A 61 -3.27 2.65 -9.15
C ILE A 61 -3.49 1.14 -9.03
N THR A 62 -2.89 0.50 -8.02
CA THR A 62 -3.06 -0.95 -7.80
C THR A 62 -4.50 -1.29 -7.45
N ALA A 63 -5.14 -0.48 -6.58
CA ALA A 63 -6.54 -0.68 -6.21
C ALA A 63 -7.47 -0.52 -7.41
N GLU A 64 -7.27 0.50 -8.24
CA GLU A 64 -8.05 0.76 -9.46
C GLU A 64 -7.98 -0.42 -10.44
N ILE A 65 -6.77 -0.94 -10.68
CA ILE A 65 -6.56 -2.10 -11.57
C ILE A 65 -7.25 -3.35 -10.97
N LEU A 66 -7.11 -3.59 -9.67
CA LEU A 66 -7.70 -4.76 -9.01
C LEU A 66 -9.23 -4.70 -8.96
N GLU A 67 -9.83 -3.52 -8.79
CA GLU A 67 -11.27 -3.34 -8.82
C GLU A 67 -11.83 -3.70 -10.20
N LYS A 68 -11.26 -3.12 -11.26
CA LYS A 68 -11.68 -3.39 -12.63
C LYS A 68 -11.41 -4.84 -13.01
N ALA A 69 -10.24 -5.39 -12.69
CA ALA A 69 -9.93 -6.79 -12.97
C ALA A 69 -10.83 -7.76 -12.19
N GLY A 70 -11.23 -7.42 -10.95
CA GLY A 70 -12.22 -8.17 -10.19
C GLY A 70 -13.58 -8.22 -10.89
N ASN A 71 -14.04 -7.10 -11.45
CA ASN A 71 -15.26 -7.07 -12.25
C ASN A 71 -15.15 -7.95 -13.50
N HIS A 72 -13.99 -7.99 -14.16
CA HIS A 72 -13.74 -8.89 -15.28
C HIS A 72 -13.74 -10.37 -14.85
N ALA A 73 -13.12 -10.72 -13.73
CA ALA A 73 -13.12 -12.07 -13.18
C ALA A 73 -14.55 -12.57 -12.87
N ILE A 74 -15.37 -11.72 -12.24
CA ILE A 74 -16.77 -12.03 -11.94
C ILE A 74 -17.57 -12.27 -13.23
N ARG A 75 -17.37 -11.46 -14.29
CA ARG A 75 -18.00 -11.68 -15.60
C ARG A 75 -17.56 -13.01 -16.24
N ARG A 76 -16.30 -13.39 -16.04
CA ARG A 76 -15.75 -14.70 -16.43
C ARG A 76 -16.23 -15.85 -15.53
N LYS A 77 -17.07 -15.57 -14.52
CA LYS A 77 -17.61 -16.52 -13.54
C LYS A 77 -16.53 -17.14 -12.64
N SER A 78 -15.49 -16.38 -12.33
CA SER A 78 -14.44 -16.77 -11.38
C SER A 78 -14.39 -15.81 -10.20
N ASN A 79 -14.06 -16.35 -9.03
CA ASN A 79 -13.75 -15.55 -7.83
C ASN A 79 -12.23 -15.26 -7.72
N VAL A 80 -11.45 -15.69 -8.71
CA VAL A 80 -9.99 -15.53 -8.75
C VAL A 80 -9.63 -14.64 -9.94
N ILE A 81 -8.88 -13.58 -9.68
CA ILE A 81 -8.33 -12.70 -10.71
C ILE A 81 -7.17 -13.44 -11.40
N GLU A 82 -7.26 -13.59 -12.72
CA GLU A 82 -6.22 -14.18 -13.56
C GLU A 82 -5.56 -13.12 -14.44
N ALA A 83 -4.43 -13.48 -15.06
CA ALA A 83 -3.70 -12.59 -15.97
C ALA A 83 -4.60 -12.02 -17.08
N ILE A 84 -5.54 -12.82 -17.59
CA ILE A 84 -6.49 -12.40 -18.63
C ILE A 84 -7.38 -11.22 -18.19
N ASP A 85 -7.79 -11.18 -16.92
CA ASP A 85 -8.66 -10.11 -16.41
C ASP A 85 -7.89 -8.78 -16.29
N ILE A 86 -6.60 -8.86 -15.93
CA ILE A 86 -5.69 -7.72 -15.89
C ILE A 86 -5.42 -7.20 -17.31
N ILE A 87 -5.12 -8.11 -18.25
CA ILE A 87 -4.90 -7.75 -19.66
C ILE A 87 -6.15 -7.08 -20.24
N ALA A 88 -7.34 -7.63 -20.00
CA ALA A 88 -8.59 -7.06 -20.48
C ALA A 88 -8.83 -5.67 -19.87
N THR A 89 -8.57 -5.50 -18.57
CA THR A 89 -8.70 -4.21 -17.88
C THR A 89 -7.79 -3.16 -18.51
N VAL A 90 -6.51 -3.45 -18.69
CA VAL A 90 -5.54 -2.48 -19.22
C VAL A 90 -5.79 -2.16 -20.68
N THR A 91 -6.14 -3.15 -21.50
CA THR A 91 -6.38 -2.92 -22.93
C THR A 91 -7.69 -2.16 -23.20
N THR A 92 -8.68 -2.28 -22.30
CA THR A 92 -9.97 -1.60 -22.44
C THR A 92 -9.94 -0.16 -21.93
N ASP A 93 -9.08 0.14 -20.95
CA ASP A 93 -8.96 1.46 -20.34
C ASP A 93 -7.91 2.31 -21.07
N PRO A 94 -8.28 3.45 -21.70
CA PRO A 94 -7.33 4.25 -22.47
C PRO A 94 -6.16 4.81 -21.65
N GLU A 95 -6.41 5.23 -20.41
CA GLU A 95 -5.40 5.83 -19.54
C GLU A 95 -4.40 4.76 -19.08
N LEU A 96 -4.89 3.58 -18.71
CA LEU A 96 -4.03 2.45 -18.34
C LEU A 96 -3.26 1.91 -19.56
N ASN A 97 -3.90 1.85 -20.72
CA ASN A 97 -3.23 1.38 -21.94
C ASN A 97 -2.10 2.33 -22.35
N GLU A 98 -2.29 3.64 -22.22
CA GLU A 98 -1.24 4.63 -22.45
C GLU A 98 -0.10 4.49 -21.42
N ALA A 99 -0.44 4.32 -20.15
CA ALA A 99 0.53 4.27 -19.07
C ALA A 99 1.38 2.97 -19.06
N ILE A 100 0.76 1.80 -19.25
CA ILE A 100 1.39 0.49 -19.02
C ILE A 100 1.11 -0.56 -20.12
N GLY A 101 0.41 -0.20 -21.20
CA GLY A 101 0.05 -1.14 -22.26
C GLY A 101 1.24 -1.88 -22.88
N LYS A 102 2.36 -1.20 -23.10
CA LYS A 102 3.59 -1.80 -23.67
C LYS A 102 4.13 -2.97 -22.83
N ALA A 103 4.17 -2.79 -21.51
CA ALA A 103 4.68 -3.81 -20.59
C ALA A 103 3.85 -5.10 -20.64
N ILE A 104 2.54 -4.98 -20.86
CA ILE A 104 1.62 -6.12 -20.95
C ILE A 104 1.70 -6.80 -22.32
N THR A 105 1.87 -6.05 -23.41
CA THR A 105 1.97 -6.64 -24.76
C THR A 105 3.27 -7.41 -24.99
N GLU A 106 4.39 -6.98 -24.39
CA GLU A 106 5.70 -7.65 -24.54
C GLU A 106 5.75 -9.01 -23.82
N THR A 107 4.94 -9.20 -22.77
CA THR A 107 4.87 -10.46 -22.02
C THR A 107 4.27 -11.61 -22.86
N ASN A 108 3.53 -11.31 -23.93
CA ASN A 108 2.94 -12.32 -24.82
C ASN A 108 3.82 -12.69 -26.03
N GLN A 109 5.04 -12.14 -26.13
CA GLN A 109 5.98 -12.40 -27.23
C GLN A 109 7.22 -13.21 -26.83
N SER A 110 7.26 -13.72 -25.59
CA SER A 110 8.38 -14.53 -25.06
C SER A 110 8.01 -16.00 -24.91
#